data_AF-A0A7C2L6K8-F1
#
_entry.id   AF-A0A7C2L6K8-F1
#
_cell.length_a   1.000
_cell.length_b   1.000
_cell.length_c   1.000
_cell.angle_alpha   90.00
_cell.angle_beta   90.00
_cell.angle_gamma   90.00
#
_symmetry.space_group_name_H-M   'P 1'
#
loop_
_entity.id
_entity.type
_entity.pdbx_description
1 polymer ?
#
loop_
_entity_poly.entity_id
_entity_poly.type
_entity_poly.pdbx_seq_one_letter_code
_entity_poly.pdbx_strand_id
1 'polypeptide(L)'
;MLRRYSRSYVALTESACNLAAMRPSVAASSACDSAAKRNNRNHKRRGKTMASVSFQQTKEQQRAKAAWDAVQEVDRKSLDVKKKYRSLVLKLPVMILTNGLGQALAFLKSKGKGDANDAHEIVYAHLQNWLFREIRWTGANQPTLIERICNTTSETYRQATTEALSYLHWLRRFAEAVLPEPEEGEE
;
A
#
# COMPACT_ATOMS: atom_id res chain seq x y z
N MET A 1 -43.28 -16.31 15.21
CA MET A 1 -43.15 -14.83 15.12
C MET A 1 -42.09 -14.49 14.09
N LEU A 2 -42.49 -14.19 12.85
CA LEU A 2 -41.59 -13.82 11.75
C LEU A 2 -41.69 -12.31 11.53
N ARG A 3 -40.61 -11.56 11.80
CA ARG A 3 -40.54 -10.13 11.47
C ARG A 3 -39.86 -9.96 10.12
N ARG A 4 -40.68 -9.59 9.13
CA ARG A 4 -40.25 -9.14 7.79
C ARG A 4 -39.62 -7.74 7.94
N TYR A 5 -38.40 -7.56 7.47
CA TYR A 5 -37.78 -6.24 7.34
C TYR A 5 -37.82 -5.85 5.86
N SER A 6 -38.66 -4.88 5.55
CA SER A 6 -38.72 -4.19 4.25
C SER A 6 -37.89 -2.92 4.35
N ARG A 7 -36.96 -2.71 3.42
CA ARG A 7 -36.34 -1.39 3.26
C ARG A 7 -36.05 -1.13 1.78
N SER A 8 -36.90 -0.28 1.23
CA SER A 8 -36.90 0.23 -0.14
C SER A 8 -35.67 1.08 -0.41
N TYR A 9 -35.04 0.87 -1.56
CA TYR A 9 -34.03 1.73 -2.15
C TYR A 9 -34.72 2.85 -2.95
N VAL A 10 -34.32 4.11 -2.73
CA VAL A 10 -34.73 5.26 -3.55
C VAL A 10 -33.47 5.78 -4.25
N ALA A 11 -33.56 5.91 -5.57
CA ALA A 11 -32.56 6.45 -6.47
C ALA A 11 -32.91 7.89 -6.90
N LEU A 12 -31.98 8.51 -7.64
CA LEU A 12 -32.10 9.73 -8.47
C LEU A 12 -31.79 11.06 -7.73
N THR A 13 -31.10 12.07 -8.27
CA THR A 13 -30.51 12.34 -9.61
C THR A 13 -29.58 13.56 -9.52
N GLU A 14 -28.70 13.65 -10.50
CA GLU A 14 -27.76 14.72 -10.86
C GLU A 14 -28.40 16.12 -10.93
N SER A 15 -27.62 17.15 -10.57
CA SER A 15 -27.97 18.56 -10.78
C SER A 15 -26.95 19.20 -11.74
N ALA A 16 -27.47 19.64 -12.88
CA ALA A 16 -26.74 20.26 -13.97
C ALA A 16 -26.38 21.72 -13.66
N CYS A 17 -25.15 22.10 -13.95
CA CYS A 17 -24.67 23.49 -13.93
C CYS A 17 -24.64 23.99 -15.37
N ASN A 18 -25.52 24.94 -15.72
CA ASN A 18 -25.55 25.60 -17.01
C ASN A 18 -25.96 27.06 -16.80
N LEU A 19 -25.04 28.00 -17.04
CA LEU A 19 -25.40 29.40 -17.23
C LEU A 19 -24.47 30.08 -18.25
N ALA A 20 -25.10 30.42 -19.36
CA ALA A 20 -24.83 31.38 -20.42
C ALA A 20 -23.76 32.47 -20.21
N ALA A 21 -23.06 32.86 -21.29
CA ALA A 21 -23.37 34.10 -22.01
C ALA A 21 -22.47 34.32 -23.25
N MET A 22 -23.06 34.98 -24.25
CA MET A 22 -22.60 35.25 -25.62
C MET A 22 -21.48 36.32 -25.76
N ARG A 23 -20.78 36.24 -26.91
CA ARG A 23 -19.89 37.22 -27.60
C ARG A 23 -20.67 38.50 -28.03
N PRO A 24 -20.12 39.64 -28.58
CA PRO A 24 -19.15 39.69 -29.71
C PRO A 24 -18.24 40.97 -29.92
N SER A 25 -17.38 40.91 -30.97
CA SER A 25 -16.94 41.98 -31.91
C SER A 25 -16.13 43.20 -31.37
N VAL A 26 -15.14 43.86 -32.00
CA VAL A 26 -14.71 44.09 -33.41
C VAL A 26 -13.23 44.60 -33.43
N ALA A 27 -12.67 44.70 -34.65
CA ALA A 27 -11.31 45.04 -35.09
C ALA A 27 -10.65 46.36 -34.64
N ALA A 28 -9.31 46.41 -34.69
CA ALA A 28 -8.54 47.51 -35.28
C ALA A 28 -7.09 47.09 -35.60
N SER A 29 -6.63 47.45 -36.80
CA SER A 29 -5.31 47.27 -37.38
C SER A 29 -4.46 48.53 -37.17
N SER A 30 -3.14 48.40 -36.95
CA SER A 30 -2.13 49.34 -37.44
C SER A 30 -0.71 48.80 -37.23
N ALA A 31 0.01 48.65 -38.33
CA ALA A 31 1.45 48.39 -38.41
C ALA A 31 2.28 49.53 -37.82
N CYS A 32 3.55 49.25 -37.45
CA CYS A 32 4.74 50.06 -37.72
C CYS A 32 6.02 49.28 -37.40
N ASP A 33 7.02 49.50 -38.25
CA ASP A 33 8.32 48.87 -38.44
C ASP A 33 9.23 48.66 -37.22
N SER A 34 10.05 47.60 -37.25
CA SER A 34 11.50 47.75 -37.55
C SER A 34 12.31 46.46 -37.45
N ALA A 35 13.05 46.24 -38.54
CA ALA A 35 14.19 45.37 -38.76
C ALA A 35 14.92 44.77 -37.54
N ALA A 36 15.02 43.43 -37.54
CA ALA A 36 16.14 42.73 -36.93
C ALA A 36 16.49 41.45 -37.73
N LYS A 37 17.42 41.59 -38.68
CA LYS A 37 18.17 40.45 -39.25
C LYS A 37 18.97 39.79 -38.12
N ARG A 38 18.66 38.54 -37.76
CA ARG A 38 19.60 37.67 -37.03
C ARG A 38 19.52 36.22 -37.53
N ASN A 39 20.51 35.91 -38.37
CA ASN A 39 21.11 34.62 -38.70
C ASN A 39 20.42 33.34 -38.22
N ASN A 40 19.84 32.65 -39.20
CA ASN A 40 19.53 31.23 -39.20
C ASN A 40 20.82 30.40 -39.08
N ARG A 41 21.09 29.82 -37.91
CA ARG A 41 22.01 28.69 -37.77
C ARG A 41 21.16 27.43 -37.58
N ASN A 42 20.91 26.75 -38.70
CA ASN A 42 20.44 25.37 -38.75
C ASN A 42 21.41 24.48 -37.96
N HIS A 43 21.11 24.22 -36.69
CA HIS A 43 21.72 23.11 -35.96
C HIS A 43 20.78 21.91 -36.10
N LYS A 44 21.14 21.04 -37.05
CA LYS A 44 20.55 19.73 -37.32
C LYS A 44 20.52 18.92 -36.02
N ARG A 45 19.44 19.06 -35.24
CA ARG A 45 19.13 18.19 -34.11
C ARG A 45 18.78 16.82 -34.69
N ARG A 46 19.80 15.97 -34.85
CA ARG A 46 19.62 14.53 -35.07
C ARG A 46 18.83 14.04 -33.86
N GLY A 47 17.53 13.79 -34.06
CA GLY A 47 16.67 13.19 -33.04
C GLY A 47 17.27 11.85 -32.65
N LYS A 48 17.88 11.79 -31.46
CA LYS A 48 18.10 10.53 -30.76
C LYS A 48 16.71 10.00 -30.44
N THR A 49 16.31 8.90 -31.06
CA THR A 49 15.20 8.07 -30.60
C THR A 49 15.54 7.68 -29.15
N MET A 50 14.89 8.32 -28.19
CA MET A 50 15.04 7.98 -26.77
C MET A 50 14.42 6.59 -26.61
N ALA A 51 15.25 5.60 -26.31
CA ALA A 51 14.78 4.28 -25.92
C ALA A 51 13.77 4.43 -24.78
N SER A 52 12.61 3.79 -24.89
CA SER A 52 11.59 3.79 -23.84
C SER A 52 12.17 3.12 -22.60
N VAL A 53 12.46 3.90 -21.56
CA VAL A 53 12.89 3.36 -20.27
C VAL A 53 11.72 2.56 -19.69
N SER A 54 11.93 1.28 -19.37
CA SER A 54 10.90 0.47 -18.71
C SER A 54 10.76 0.89 -17.25
N PHE A 55 9.54 1.19 -16.82
CA PHE A 55 9.21 1.56 -15.43
C PHE A 55 9.06 0.34 -14.51
N GLN A 56 9.88 -0.70 -14.69
CA GLN A 56 9.78 -1.91 -13.86
C GLN A 56 10.34 -1.64 -12.47
N GLN A 57 9.49 -1.75 -11.45
CA GLN A 57 9.91 -1.63 -10.06
C GLN A 57 10.69 -2.88 -9.61
N THR A 58 11.73 -2.67 -8.80
CA THR A 58 12.44 -3.76 -8.15
C THR A 58 11.58 -4.39 -7.05
N LYS A 59 11.89 -5.63 -6.65
CA LYS A 59 11.20 -6.29 -5.53
C LYS A 59 11.34 -5.52 -4.22
N GLU A 60 12.50 -4.92 -3.98
CA GLU A 60 12.71 -4.03 -2.81
C GLU A 60 11.82 -2.79 -2.86
N GLN A 61 11.65 -2.17 -4.03
CA GLN A 61 10.71 -1.05 -4.18
C GLN A 61 9.27 -1.46 -3.92
N GLN A 62 8.86 -2.66 -4.36
CA GLN A 62 7.52 -3.20 -4.10
C GLN A 62 7.31 -3.47 -2.60
N ARG A 63 8.30 -4.04 -1.91
CA ARG A 63 8.29 -4.28 -0.45
C ARG A 63 8.18 -2.96 0.30
N ALA A 64 9.06 -2.02 -0.01
CA ALA A 64 9.08 -0.71 0.61
C ALA A 64 7.74 0.02 0.42
N LYS A 65 7.16 -0.03 -0.78
CA LYS A 65 5.86 0.59 -1.05
C LYS A 65 4.73 -0.02 -0.22
N ALA A 66 4.63 -1.35 -0.18
CA ALA A 66 3.59 -2.02 0.60
C ALA A 66 3.75 -1.77 2.11
N ALA A 67 4.99 -1.81 2.61
CA ALA A 67 5.30 -1.52 4.00
C ALA A 67 4.99 -0.07 4.39
N TRP A 68 5.30 0.88 3.50
CA TRP A 68 4.94 2.28 3.67
C TRP A 68 3.42 2.45 3.77
N ASP A 69 2.67 1.88 2.83
CA ASP A 69 1.20 1.98 2.84
C ASP A 69 0.58 1.40 4.12
N ALA A 70 1.09 0.25 4.57
CA ALA A 70 0.69 -0.39 5.81
C ALA A 70 0.94 0.49 7.04
N VAL A 71 2.12 1.13 7.14
CA VAL A 71 2.44 2.05 8.25
C VAL A 71 1.58 3.31 8.19
N GLN A 72 1.35 3.87 7.01
CA GLN A 72 0.46 5.03 6.84
C GLN A 72 -0.99 4.71 7.19
N GLU A 73 -1.45 3.46 7.02
CA GLU A 73 -2.76 3.03 7.53
C GLU A 73 -2.80 3.10 9.06
N VAL A 74 -1.79 2.55 9.73
CA VAL A 74 -1.69 2.51 11.20
C VAL A 74 -1.52 3.90 11.79
N ASP A 75 -0.81 4.80 11.11
CA ASP A 75 -0.63 6.17 11.58
C ASP A 75 -1.95 6.98 11.63
N ARG A 76 -3.02 6.49 11.02
CA ARG A 76 -4.36 7.10 11.17
C ARG A 76 -5.18 6.52 12.33
N LYS A 77 -4.66 5.52 13.04
CA LYS A 77 -5.34 4.85 14.17
C LYS A 77 -4.99 5.51 15.52
N SER A 78 -5.59 5.01 16.61
CA SER A 78 -5.36 5.52 17.96
C SER A 78 -3.89 5.36 18.40
N LEU A 79 -3.45 6.22 19.33
CA LEU A 79 -2.08 6.20 19.84
C LEU A 79 -1.67 4.83 20.41
N ASP A 80 -2.57 4.18 21.14
CA ASP A 80 -2.39 2.83 21.68
C ASP A 80 -2.07 1.81 20.56
N VAL A 81 -2.89 1.80 19.50
CA VAL A 81 -2.68 0.90 18.35
C VAL A 81 -1.35 1.18 17.67
N LYS A 82 -0.97 2.45 17.51
CA LYS A 82 0.34 2.82 16.91
C LYS A 82 1.51 2.27 17.73
N LYS A 83 1.53 2.52 19.04
CA LYS A 83 2.59 2.08 19.95
C LYS A 83 2.69 0.55 19.98
N LYS A 84 1.54 -0.13 20.12
CA LYS A 84 1.45 -1.60 20.14
C LYS A 84 1.89 -2.23 18.81
N TYR A 85 1.45 -1.66 17.68
CA TYR A 85 1.84 -2.11 16.35
C TYR A 85 3.36 -1.98 16.14
N ARG A 86 3.95 -0.84 16.50
CA ARG A 86 5.40 -0.63 16.45
C ARG A 86 6.12 -1.73 17.23
N SER A 87 5.79 -1.88 18.51
CA SER A 87 6.41 -2.90 19.37
C SER A 87 6.31 -4.31 18.79
N LEU A 88 5.17 -4.67 18.19
CA LEU A 88 4.98 -5.96 17.54
C LEU A 88 5.85 -6.15 16.31
N VAL A 89 5.84 -5.20 15.37
CA VAL A 89 6.63 -5.30 14.12
C VAL A 89 8.14 -5.37 14.41
N LEU A 90 8.62 -4.70 15.46
CA LEU A 90 10.03 -4.77 15.86
C LEU A 90 10.41 -6.16 16.39
N LYS A 91 9.51 -6.82 17.14
CA LYS A 91 9.73 -8.14 17.75
C LYS A 91 9.50 -9.31 16.78
N LEU A 92 8.64 -9.13 15.77
CA LEU A 92 8.15 -10.23 14.93
C LEU A 92 9.23 -10.94 14.07
N PRO A 93 10.23 -10.25 13.47
CA PRO A 93 11.30 -10.93 12.74
C PRO A 93 12.05 -11.95 13.60
N VAL A 94 12.35 -11.58 14.85
CA VAL A 94 13.03 -12.48 15.81
C VAL A 94 12.11 -13.65 16.14
N MET A 95 10.84 -13.41 16.41
CA MET A 95 9.85 -14.47 16.69
C MET A 95 9.74 -15.48 15.54
N ILE A 96 9.78 -15.04 14.28
CA ILE A 96 9.77 -15.91 13.11
C ILE A 96 11.06 -16.73 13.02
N LEU A 97 12.22 -16.11 13.29
CA LEU A 97 13.51 -16.80 13.26
C LEU A 97 13.64 -17.86 14.37
N THR A 98 13.08 -17.62 15.56
CA THR A 98 13.18 -18.54 16.69
C THR A 98 12.12 -19.64 16.66
N ASN A 99 10.87 -19.29 16.32
CA ASN A 99 9.71 -20.17 16.49
C ASN A 99 9.12 -20.64 15.16
N GLY A 100 9.53 -20.03 14.05
CA GLY A 100 8.97 -20.26 12.71
C GLY A 100 7.75 -19.38 12.41
N LEU A 101 7.47 -19.24 11.11
CA LEU A 101 6.38 -18.41 10.59
C LEU A 101 5.01 -18.87 11.12
N GLY A 102 4.74 -20.17 11.13
CA GLY A 102 3.44 -20.70 11.58
C GLY A 102 3.10 -20.32 13.03
N GLN A 103 4.06 -20.48 13.95
CA GLN A 103 3.85 -20.14 15.37
C GLN A 103 3.69 -18.63 15.58
N ALA A 104 4.48 -17.81 14.86
CA ALA A 104 4.34 -16.36 14.92
C ALA A 104 2.95 -15.89 14.45
N LEU A 105 2.43 -16.47 13.36
CA LEU A 105 1.07 -16.17 12.88
C LEU A 105 -0.01 -16.63 13.87
N ALA A 106 0.14 -17.82 14.45
CA ALA A 106 -0.76 -18.32 15.49
C ALA A 106 -0.78 -17.39 16.72
N PHE A 107 0.39 -16.90 17.14
CA PHE A 107 0.52 -15.92 18.21
C PHE A 107 -0.28 -14.65 17.90
N LEU A 108 -0.09 -14.05 16.72
CA LEU A 108 -0.82 -12.85 16.31
C LEU A 108 -2.34 -13.07 16.38
N LYS A 109 -2.84 -14.17 15.81
CA LYS A 109 -4.27 -14.50 15.85
C LYS A 109 -4.79 -14.76 17.26
N SER A 110 -4.00 -15.39 18.12
CA SER A 110 -4.38 -15.66 19.50
C SER A 110 -4.59 -14.38 20.33
N LYS A 111 -3.80 -13.33 20.03
CA LYS A 111 -3.85 -12.05 20.73
C LYS A 111 -4.86 -11.08 20.11
N GLY A 112 -4.94 -11.02 18.79
CA GLY A 112 -5.86 -10.14 18.07
C GLY A 112 -7.32 -10.59 18.15
N LYS A 113 -7.58 -11.90 18.28
CA LYS A 113 -8.93 -12.48 18.44
C LYS A 113 -9.95 -12.02 17.38
N GLY A 114 -9.48 -11.62 16.19
CA GLY A 114 -10.34 -11.14 15.10
C GLY A 114 -10.81 -9.70 15.24
N ASP A 115 -10.33 -8.93 16.22
CA ASP A 115 -10.61 -7.50 16.31
C ASP A 115 -9.80 -6.72 15.27
N ALA A 116 -10.47 -6.16 14.26
CA ALA A 116 -9.84 -5.39 13.19
C ALA A 116 -9.13 -4.10 13.67
N ASN A 117 -9.39 -3.67 14.90
CA ASN A 117 -8.70 -2.54 15.53
C ASN A 117 -7.53 -2.97 16.43
N ASP A 118 -7.37 -4.26 16.74
CA ASP A 118 -6.22 -4.72 17.50
C ASP A 118 -4.96 -4.78 16.63
N ALA A 119 -3.85 -4.29 17.17
CA ALA A 119 -2.58 -4.23 16.47
C ALA A 119 -2.09 -5.61 15.97
N HIS A 120 -2.35 -6.71 16.69
CA HIS A 120 -1.93 -8.03 16.25
C HIS A 120 -2.70 -8.49 15.01
N GLU A 121 -4.00 -8.20 14.95
CA GLU A 121 -4.84 -8.53 13.79
C GLU A 121 -4.44 -7.68 12.58
N ILE A 122 -4.11 -6.41 12.78
CA ILE A 122 -3.62 -5.51 11.73
C ILE A 122 -2.28 -6.01 11.16
N VAL A 123 -1.31 -6.35 12.02
CA VAL A 123 -0.01 -6.91 11.57
C VAL A 123 -0.23 -8.21 10.81
N TYR A 124 -1.11 -9.09 11.29
CA TYR A 124 -1.47 -10.33 10.62
C TYR A 124 -2.06 -10.06 9.22
N ALA A 125 -2.99 -9.12 9.11
CA ALA A 125 -3.62 -8.74 7.84
C ALA A 125 -2.60 -8.19 6.84
N HIS A 126 -1.67 -7.34 7.28
CA HIS A 126 -0.59 -6.82 6.42
C HIS A 126 0.31 -7.95 5.89
N LEU A 127 0.70 -8.90 6.74
CA LEU A 127 1.48 -10.07 6.32
C LEU A 127 0.70 -10.96 5.35
N GLN A 128 -0.57 -11.23 5.64
CA GLN A 128 -1.44 -12.02 4.77
C GLN A 128 -1.56 -11.37 3.39
N ASN A 129 -1.87 -10.08 3.33
CA ASN A 129 -2.03 -9.36 2.07
C ASN A 129 -0.74 -9.36 1.25
N TRP A 130 0.41 -9.14 1.89
CA TRP A 130 1.71 -9.21 1.22
C TRP A 130 1.99 -10.62 0.67
N LEU A 131 1.93 -11.64 1.51
CA LEU A 131 2.30 -13.00 1.12
C LEU A 131 1.32 -13.62 0.12
N PHE A 132 0.04 -13.27 0.18
CA PHE A 132 -0.94 -13.70 -0.82
C PHE A 132 -0.64 -13.14 -2.20
N ARG A 133 -0.09 -11.93 -2.27
CA ARG A 133 0.29 -11.29 -3.52
C ARG A 133 1.60 -11.83 -4.08
N GLU A 134 2.58 -12.09 -3.21
CA GLU A 134 3.94 -12.40 -3.65
C GLU A 134 4.23 -13.90 -3.81
N ILE A 135 3.64 -14.75 -2.98
CA ILE A 135 3.93 -16.18 -2.97
C ILE A 135 3.03 -16.91 -3.96
N ARG A 136 3.66 -17.76 -4.78
CA ARG A 136 2.94 -18.74 -5.60
C ARG A 136 2.56 -19.92 -4.73
N TRP A 137 1.40 -19.82 -4.09
CA TRP A 137 0.92 -20.85 -3.19
C TRP A 137 0.62 -22.16 -3.93
N THR A 138 1.15 -23.25 -3.38
CA THR A 138 0.83 -24.62 -3.78
C THR A 138 -0.27 -25.19 -2.90
N GLY A 139 -1.09 -26.09 -3.43
CA GLY A 139 -2.17 -26.76 -2.69
C GLY A 139 -3.54 -26.10 -2.87
N ALA A 140 -4.49 -26.47 -2.00
CA ALA A 140 -5.84 -25.96 -2.04
C ALA A 140 -5.89 -24.44 -1.80
N ASN A 141 -6.80 -23.76 -2.48
CA ASN A 141 -7.00 -22.32 -2.31
C ASN A 141 -7.65 -22.03 -0.95
N GLN A 142 -6.83 -21.73 0.06
CA GLN A 142 -7.32 -21.42 1.40
C GLN A 142 -7.53 -19.91 1.62
N PRO A 143 -8.57 -19.52 2.40
CA PRO A 143 -8.90 -18.12 2.62
C PRO A 143 -7.94 -17.42 3.58
N THR A 144 -7.33 -18.14 4.54
CA THR A 144 -6.44 -17.54 5.54
C THR A 144 -4.97 -17.92 5.34
N LEU A 145 -4.07 -17.02 5.74
CA LEU A 145 -2.63 -17.26 5.69
C LEU A 145 -2.20 -18.47 6.54
N ILE A 146 -2.78 -18.65 7.73
CA ILE A 146 -2.48 -19.81 8.58
C ILE A 146 -2.84 -21.11 7.86
N GLU A 147 -4.04 -21.21 7.27
CA GLU A 147 -4.44 -22.40 6.55
C GLU A 147 -3.54 -22.67 5.35
N ARG A 148 -3.11 -21.63 4.61
CA ARG A 148 -2.15 -21.81 3.52
C ARG A 148 -0.82 -22.35 4.01
N ILE A 149 -0.30 -21.79 5.10
CA ILE A 149 0.97 -22.21 5.69
C ILE A 149 0.92 -23.68 6.16
N CYS A 150 -0.21 -24.12 6.72
CA CYS A 150 -0.37 -25.51 7.17
C CYS A 150 -0.57 -26.52 6.03
N ASN A 151 -1.04 -26.08 4.86
CA ASN A 151 -1.43 -26.97 3.75
C ASN A 151 -0.55 -26.82 2.50
N THR A 152 0.66 -26.26 2.64
CA THR A 152 1.59 -26.02 1.53
C THR A 152 2.81 -26.95 1.60
N THR A 153 3.63 -26.97 0.56
CA THR A 153 4.88 -27.76 0.54
C THR A 153 5.98 -27.09 1.39
N SER A 154 6.98 -27.86 1.80
CA SER A 154 8.13 -27.33 2.54
C SER A 154 8.91 -26.26 1.76
N GLU A 155 8.95 -26.37 0.43
CA GLU A 155 9.57 -25.36 -0.41
C GLU A 155 8.82 -24.02 -0.35
N THR A 156 7.51 -24.04 -0.60
CA THR A 156 6.66 -22.85 -0.53
C THR A 156 6.65 -22.25 0.87
N TYR A 157 6.68 -23.08 1.92
CA TYR A 157 6.78 -22.60 3.30
C TYR A 157 8.08 -21.83 3.55
N ARG A 158 9.22 -22.35 3.06
CA ARG A 158 10.51 -21.66 3.17
C ARG A 158 10.51 -20.35 2.38
N GLN A 159 9.97 -20.35 1.16
CA GLN A 159 9.83 -19.14 0.35
C GLN A 159 8.98 -18.09 1.07
N ALA A 160 7.82 -18.47 1.62
CA ALA A 160 6.96 -17.58 2.40
C ALA A 160 7.66 -17.04 3.66
N THR A 161 8.46 -17.86 4.33
CA THR A 161 9.25 -17.44 5.50
C THR A 161 10.29 -16.39 5.13
N THR A 162 11.08 -16.62 4.07
CA THR A 162 12.07 -15.64 3.59
C THR A 162 11.40 -14.34 3.15
N GLU A 163 10.29 -14.45 2.40
CA GLU A 163 9.56 -13.28 1.91
C GLU A 163 8.94 -12.46 3.06
N ALA A 164 8.39 -13.12 4.08
CA ALA A 164 7.86 -12.47 5.27
C ALA A 164 8.95 -11.66 6.00
N LEU A 165 10.14 -12.23 6.17
CA LEU A 165 11.28 -11.55 6.81
C LEU A 165 11.76 -10.34 5.99
N SER A 166 11.86 -10.46 4.66
CA SER A 166 12.23 -9.34 3.78
C SER A 166 11.20 -8.20 3.82
N TYR A 167 9.91 -8.53 3.88
CA TYR A 167 8.86 -7.54 4.05
C TYR A 167 8.90 -6.87 5.42
N LEU A 168 9.03 -7.66 6.48
CA LEU A 168 9.10 -7.14 7.85
C LEU A 168 10.33 -6.25 8.09
N HIS A 169 11.43 -6.48 7.37
CA HIS A 169 12.57 -5.58 7.39
C HIS A 169 12.17 -4.14 7.03
N TRP A 170 11.43 -3.95 5.93
CA TRP A 170 10.92 -2.64 5.53
C TRP A 170 9.84 -2.12 6.48
N LEU A 171 8.93 -2.99 6.91
CA LEU A 171 7.85 -2.61 7.83
C LEU A 171 8.39 -2.07 9.14
N ARG A 172 9.43 -2.71 9.69
CA ARG A 172 10.14 -2.25 10.88
C ARG A 172 10.74 -0.87 10.67
N ARG A 173 11.50 -0.66 9.59
CA ARG A 173 12.17 0.62 9.33
C ARG A 173 11.18 1.78 9.24
N PHE A 174 10.03 1.58 8.60
CA PHE A 174 9.01 2.62 8.51
C PHE A 174 8.24 2.79 9.81
N ALA A 175 7.96 1.71 10.55
CA ALA A 175 7.35 1.83 11.87
C ALA A 175 8.24 2.61 12.85
N GLU A 176 9.55 2.39 12.84
CA GLU A 176 10.52 3.17 13.63
C GLU A 176 10.54 4.65 13.23
N ALA A 177 10.41 4.96 11.94
CA ALA A 177 10.49 6.33 11.43
C ALA A 177 9.20 7.16 11.63
N VAL A 178 8.03 6.51 11.68
CA VAL A 178 6.72 7.20 11.66
C VAL A 178 5.98 7.07 12.98
N LEU A 179 6.04 5.91 13.65
CA LEU A 179 5.19 5.62 14.80
C LEU A 179 5.89 5.94 16.13
N PRO A 180 5.16 6.46 17.13
CA PRO A 180 5.73 6.80 18.43
C PRO A 180 6.18 5.57 19.20
N GLU A 181 7.19 5.75 20.05
CA GLU A 181 7.65 4.73 20.99
C GLU A 181 6.61 4.48 22.10
N PRO A 182 6.50 3.25 22.64
CA PRO A 182 5.77 3.03 23.89
C PRO A 182 6.45 3.82 25.02
N GLU A 183 5.68 4.29 26.02
CA GLU A 183 6.31 4.94 27.18
C GLU A 183 6.92 3.87 28.07
N GLU A 184 8.08 4.16 28.64
CA GLU A 184 8.79 3.26 29.56
C GLU A 184 7.91 3.02 30.81
N GLY A 185 7.19 1.90 30.87
CA GLY A 185 6.36 1.56 32.03
C GLY A 185 5.20 0.58 31.81
N GLU A 186 4.88 0.21 30.56
CA GLU A 186 3.82 -0.76 30.25
C GLU A 186 4.42 -2.03 29.60
N GLU A 187 4.93 -2.95 30.42
CA GLU A 187 5.26 -4.34 30.02
C GLU A 187 4.31 -5.36 30.68
#